data_AF-A0A838K6Q6-F1
#
_entry.id   AF-A0A838K6Q6-F1
#
_cell.length_a   1.000
_cell.length_b   1.000
_cell.length_c   1.000
_cell.angle_alpha   90.00
_cell.angle_beta   90.00
_cell.angle_gamma   90.00
#
_symmetry.space_group_name_H-M   'P 1'
#
loop_
_entity.id
_entity.type
_entity.pdbx_description
1 polymer ?
#
loop_
_entity_poly.entity_id
_entity_poly.type
_entity_poly.pdbx_seq_one_letter_code
_entity_poly.pdbx_strand_id
1 'polypeptide(L)'
;MTSSTTCCRRAGVRRGSPVAREDRRVRLDAPVDPRRSLVRRPSYDPDIFGQLSERVARFIGTGRFLVYMTVVVVVWVLWNIPGGPDRARFDEYPFIFLTLVLSLQASYAAPLILLAQNRQEARDRVNLDQDRDADASARADMQFLAREVAGLRMTLGEVATRDYLRSELRSLLGDLQERREPGEWEGPATGEERPPDVGT
;
A
#
# COMPACT_ATOMS: atom_id res chain seq x y z
N MET A 1 1.48 -13.56 -55.27
CA MET A 1 1.98 -14.93 -55.08
C MET A 1 3.49 -14.93 -55.26
N THR A 2 4.20 -15.31 -54.20
CA THR A 2 5.58 -15.84 -54.13
C THR A 2 6.70 -15.14 -54.91
N SER A 3 7.58 -14.45 -54.19
CA SER A 3 9.01 -14.44 -54.48
C SER A 3 9.88 -14.18 -53.25
N SER A 4 10.78 -15.12 -53.05
CA SER A 4 11.96 -15.23 -52.19
C SER A 4 12.62 -13.92 -51.74
N THR A 5 12.85 -13.81 -50.43
CA THR A 5 13.86 -12.91 -49.85
C THR A 5 14.95 -13.72 -49.18
N THR A 6 16.07 -13.85 -49.91
CA THR A 6 17.46 -13.75 -49.46
C THR A 6 17.69 -13.63 -47.94
N CYS A 7 18.38 -14.60 -47.35
CA CYS A 7 19.17 -14.37 -46.13
C CYS A 7 20.57 -14.96 -46.32
N CYS A 8 21.51 -14.10 -46.75
CA CYS A 8 22.94 -14.38 -46.76
C CYS A 8 23.57 -13.92 -45.44
N ARG A 9 24.02 -14.92 -44.66
CA ARG A 9 25.40 -15.09 -44.12
C ARG A 9 26.29 -13.82 -43.99
N ARG A 10 26.73 -13.52 -42.75
CA ARG A 10 28.07 -12.95 -42.45
C ARG A 10 28.45 -13.20 -40.98
N ALA A 11 29.30 -14.20 -40.71
CA ALA A 11 30.75 -14.10 -40.48
C ALA A 11 31.11 -13.49 -39.11
N GLY A 12 31.54 -14.37 -38.21
CA GLY A 12 32.05 -14.02 -36.88
C GLY A 12 33.39 -13.29 -36.93
N VAL A 13 33.56 -12.40 -35.96
CA VAL A 13 34.83 -11.77 -35.62
C VAL A 13 35.03 -11.98 -34.12
N ARG A 14 35.94 -12.90 -33.77
CA ARG A 14 36.48 -13.05 -32.43
C ARG A 14 37.48 -11.92 -32.20
N ARG A 15 37.13 -10.92 -31.37
CA ARG A 15 38.12 -9.99 -30.81
C ARG A 15 38.44 -10.45 -29.39
N GLY A 16 39.69 -10.84 -29.17
CA GLY A 16 40.24 -10.99 -27.84
C GLY A 16 40.33 -9.62 -27.17
N SER A 17 39.68 -9.49 -26.02
CA SER A 17 39.90 -8.37 -25.11
C SER A 17 41.10 -8.69 -24.22
N PRO A 18 42.07 -7.76 -24.04
CA PRO A 18 43.08 -7.93 -23.02
C PRO A 18 42.39 -7.88 -21.66
N VAL A 19 42.59 -8.93 -20.86
CA VAL A 19 42.11 -9.06 -19.48
C VAL A 19 42.62 -7.86 -18.69
N ALA A 20 41.71 -6.91 -18.44
CA ALA A 20 41.93 -5.87 -17.45
C ALA A 20 42.15 -6.57 -16.11
N ARG A 21 43.30 -6.30 -15.49
CA ARG A 21 43.60 -6.74 -14.12
C ARG A 21 42.51 -6.18 -13.23
N GLU A 22 41.62 -7.05 -12.81
CA GLU A 22 40.58 -6.77 -11.82
C GLU A 22 41.31 -6.58 -10.49
N ASP A 23 41.53 -5.31 -10.18
CA ASP A 23 41.94 -4.81 -8.87
C ASP A 23 40.90 -5.31 -7.87
N ARG A 24 41.19 -6.46 -7.24
CA ARG A 24 40.40 -7.04 -6.14
C ARG A 24 40.55 -6.13 -4.94
N ARG A 25 39.88 -4.98 -5.00
CA ARG A 25 39.56 -4.16 -3.84
C ARG A 25 38.61 -5.00 -3.00
N VAL A 26 39.21 -5.70 -2.04
CA VAL A 26 38.50 -6.30 -0.91
C VAL A 26 37.70 -5.16 -0.28
N ARG A 27 36.39 -5.13 -0.53
CA ARG A 27 35.47 -4.26 0.18
C ARG A 27 35.54 -4.64 1.65
N LEU A 28 36.16 -3.77 2.44
CA LEU A 28 36.31 -3.89 3.89
C LEU A 28 35.10 -3.35 4.67
N ASP A 29 33.95 -3.19 4.01
CA ASP A 29 32.74 -2.58 4.59
C ASP A 29 31.69 -3.59 5.04
N ALA A 30 32.05 -4.86 5.21
CA ALA A 30 31.20 -5.80 5.93
C ALA A 30 31.63 -5.78 7.41
N PRO A 31 30.83 -5.28 8.35
CA PRO A 31 31.16 -5.39 9.77
C PRO A 31 31.26 -6.88 10.11
N VAL A 32 32.49 -7.33 10.37
CA VAL A 32 32.76 -8.67 10.90
C VAL A 32 32.28 -8.65 12.34
N ASP A 33 31.09 -9.21 12.57
CA ASP A 33 30.50 -9.35 13.89
C ASP A 33 31.37 -10.33 14.72
N PRO A 34 32.13 -9.87 15.73
CA PRO A 34 33.12 -10.72 16.41
C PRO A 34 32.48 -11.59 17.50
N ARG A 35 31.15 -11.56 17.64
CA ARG A 35 30.42 -12.38 18.61
C ARG A 35 29.97 -13.66 17.94
N ARG A 36 30.92 -14.57 17.73
CA ARG A 36 30.66 -16.01 17.68
C ARG A 36 29.98 -16.41 19.00
N SER A 37 28.66 -16.27 19.01
CA SER A 37 27.78 -16.76 20.04
C SER A 37 27.92 -18.27 20.08
N LEU A 38 28.72 -18.75 21.03
CA LEU A 38 28.78 -20.13 21.51
C LEU A 38 27.45 -20.60 22.13
N VAL A 39 26.41 -19.77 22.11
CA VAL A 39 25.06 -20.18 22.46
C VAL A 39 24.43 -20.81 21.22
N ARG A 40 24.35 -22.14 21.23
CA ARG A 40 23.44 -22.93 20.39
C ARG A 40 22.02 -22.42 20.69
N ARG A 41 21.59 -21.37 20.02
CA ARG A 41 20.18 -20.94 20.06
C ARG A 41 19.38 -22.16 19.59
N PRO A 42 18.46 -22.70 20.40
CA PRO A 42 17.55 -23.71 19.91
C PRO A 42 16.84 -23.08 18.71
N SER A 43 17.13 -23.58 17.51
CA SER A 43 16.49 -23.15 16.27
C SER A 43 15.07 -23.67 16.33
N TYR A 44 14.19 -22.87 16.93
CA TYR A 44 12.77 -23.13 16.97
C TYR A 44 12.26 -23.05 15.54
N ASP A 45 11.79 -24.19 15.01
CA ASP A 45 11.38 -24.33 13.62
C ASP A 45 10.10 -23.51 13.36
N PRO A 46 10.19 -22.40 12.61
CA PRO A 46 9.05 -21.51 12.40
C PRO A 46 7.91 -22.19 11.64
N ASP A 47 8.17 -23.24 10.86
CA ASP A 47 7.14 -23.81 9.97
C ASP A 47 6.12 -24.67 10.72
N ILE A 48 6.55 -25.40 11.74
CA ILE A 48 5.64 -26.19 12.61
C ILE A 48 4.72 -25.28 13.41
N PHE A 49 5.26 -24.17 13.89
CA PHE A 49 4.53 -23.22 14.69
C PHE A 49 3.52 -22.41 13.88
N GLY A 50 3.86 -22.02 12.63
CA GLY A 50 2.92 -21.32 11.75
C GLY A 50 1.65 -22.13 11.46
N GLN A 51 1.81 -23.43 11.21
CA GLN A 51 0.70 -24.36 10.99
C GLN A 51 -0.14 -24.57 12.26
N LEU A 52 0.51 -24.62 13.44
CA LEU A 52 -0.17 -24.73 14.72
C LEU A 52 -1.02 -23.49 15.01
N SER A 53 -0.46 -22.29 14.84
CA SER A 53 -1.16 -21.02 15.06
C SER A 53 -2.38 -20.87 14.16
N GLU A 54 -2.26 -21.22 12.88
CA GLU A 54 -3.39 -21.16 11.94
C GLU A 54 -4.52 -22.12 12.36
N ARG A 55 -4.15 -23.32 12.82
CA ARG A 55 -5.10 -24.33 13.31
C ARG A 55 -5.78 -23.87 14.60
N VAL A 56 -5.03 -23.28 15.54
CA VAL A 56 -5.57 -22.73 16.81
C VAL A 56 -6.50 -21.54 16.56
N ALA A 57 -6.11 -20.61 15.67
CA ALA A 57 -6.95 -19.46 15.31
C ALA A 57 -8.29 -19.89 14.70
N ARG A 58 -8.26 -20.84 13.76
CA ARG A 58 -9.48 -21.44 13.19
C ARG A 58 -10.30 -22.20 14.24
N PHE A 59 -9.65 -22.83 15.21
CA PHE A 59 -10.33 -23.60 16.25
C PHE A 59 -11.07 -22.73 17.27
N ILE A 60 -10.46 -21.62 17.71
CA ILE A 60 -11.07 -20.67 18.67
C ILE A 60 -12.18 -19.86 17.99
N GLY A 61 -12.00 -19.42 16.73
CA GLY A 61 -12.97 -18.56 16.03
C GLY A 61 -14.29 -19.23 15.63
N THR A 62 -14.35 -20.56 15.57
CA THR A 62 -15.52 -21.27 14.99
C THR A 62 -16.58 -21.66 16.04
N GLY A 63 -16.43 -21.32 17.33
CA GLY A 63 -17.38 -21.68 18.41
C GLY A 63 -17.45 -23.18 18.75
N ARG A 64 -16.94 -24.05 17.86
CA ARG A 64 -16.86 -25.52 18.00
C ARG A 64 -16.08 -25.97 19.24
N PHE A 65 -15.10 -25.19 19.68
CA PHE A 65 -14.35 -25.47 20.91
C PHE A 65 -15.26 -25.49 22.14
N LEU A 66 -16.15 -24.50 22.27
CA LEU A 66 -17.09 -24.41 23.39
C LEU A 66 -18.03 -25.61 23.39
N VAL A 67 -18.58 -25.96 22.22
CA VAL A 67 -19.44 -27.15 22.08
C VAL A 67 -18.72 -28.43 22.51
N TYR A 68 -17.50 -28.64 22.05
CA TYR A 68 -16.71 -29.81 22.45
C TYR A 68 -16.44 -29.84 23.96
N MET A 69 -16.03 -28.72 24.55
CA MET A 69 -15.79 -28.60 26.00
C MET A 69 -17.05 -28.90 26.81
N THR A 70 -18.20 -28.35 26.41
CA THR A 70 -19.48 -28.63 27.06
C THR A 70 -19.86 -30.10 26.96
N VAL A 71 -19.69 -30.72 25.79
CA VAL A 71 -19.96 -32.16 25.60
C VAL A 71 -19.08 -33.02 26.51
N VAL A 72 -17.79 -32.73 26.63
CA VAL A 72 -16.88 -33.46 27.52
C VAL A 72 -17.34 -33.36 28.98
N VAL A 73 -17.70 -32.16 29.44
CA VAL A 73 -18.22 -31.95 30.81
C VAL A 73 -19.53 -32.72 31.01
N VAL A 74 -20.47 -32.63 30.07
CA VAL A 74 -21.75 -33.34 30.14
C VAL A 74 -21.54 -34.85 30.16
N VAL A 75 -20.68 -35.40 29.30
CA VAL A 75 -20.37 -36.83 29.28
C VAL A 75 -19.73 -37.28 30.59
N TRP A 76 -18.80 -36.50 31.15
CA TRP A 76 -18.16 -36.82 32.43
C TRP A 76 -19.17 -36.85 33.58
N VAL A 77 -20.03 -35.85 33.62
CA VAL A 77 -21.09 -35.73 34.62
C VAL A 77 -22.09 -36.88 34.47
N LEU A 78 -22.54 -37.17 33.25
CA LEU A 78 -23.43 -38.31 32.97
C LEU A 78 -22.79 -39.68 33.21
N TRP A 79 -21.46 -39.80 33.13
CA TRP A 79 -20.74 -41.03 33.48
C TRP A 79 -20.68 -41.23 35.00
N ASN A 80 -20.58 -40.13 35.77
CA ASN A 80 -20.48 -40.18 37.24
C ASN A 80 -21.82 -40.10 37.98
N ILE A 81 -22.90 -39.63 37.32
CA ILE A 81 -24.24 -39.51 37.93
C ILE A 81 -24.97 -40.86 38.17
N PRO A 82 -24.97 -41.88 37.27
CA PRO A 82 -25.71 -43.11 37.51
C PRO A 82 -24.89 -43.98 38.48
N GLY A 83 -25.21 -44.16 39.76
CA GLY A 83 -26.52 -44.14 40.42
C GLY A 83 -26.78 -45.54 41.01
N GLY A 84 -26.13 -45.87 42.12
CA GLY A 84 -26.38 -47.10 42.89
C GLY A 84 -25.37 -47.29 44.04
N PRO A 85 -25.78 -47.82 45.22
CA PRO A 85 -24.90 -48.05 46.38
C PRO A 85 -23.69 -48.95 46.09
N ASP A 86 -23.77 -49.77 45.03
CA ASP A 86 -22.81 -50.84 44.73
C ASP A 86 -21.87 -50.56 43.55
N ARG A 87 -21.87 -49.34 42.98
CA ARG A 87 -20.94 -48.99 41.90
C ARG A 87 -19.90 -47.99 42.38
N ALA A 88 -18.63 -48.33 42.20
CA ALA A 88 -17.50 -47.47 42.54
C ALA A 88 -17.65 -46.10 41.86
N ARG A 89 -17.94 -45.07 42.65
CA ARG A 89 -18.02 -43.67 42.21
C ARG A 89 -16.61 -43.18 41.95
N PHE A 90 -16.25 -42.98 40.68
CA PHE A 90 -14.91 -42.51 40.31
C PHE A 90 -14.69 -41.04 40.72
N ASP A 91 -15.73 -40.20 40.59
CA ASP A 91 -15.69 -38.77 40.93
C ASP A 91 -17.04 -38.29 41.51
N GLU A 92 -17.16 -38.30 42.84
CA GLU A 92 -18.38 -37.91 43.57
C GLU A 92 -18.48 -36.38 43.72
N TYR A 93 -19.70 -35.85 43.82
CA TYR A 93 -19.96 -34.41 44.01
C TYR A 93 -19.12 -33.89 45.18
N PRO A 94 -18.20 -32.91 44.99
CA PRO A 94 -18.20 -31.84 43.98
C PRO A 94 -17.36 -32.03 42.69
N PHE A 95 -17.08 -33.26 42.26
CA PHE A 95 -16.27 -33.57 41.05
C PHE A 95 -14.83 -33.03 41.11
N ILE A 96 -14.05 -33.51 42.08
CA ILE A 96 -12.68 -33.04 42.32
C ILE A 96 -11.76 -33.32 41.14
N PHE A 97 -11.90 -34.48 40.48
CA PHE A 97 -11.04 -34.83 39.34
C PHE A 97 -11.31 -33.95 38.13
N LEU A 98 -12.58 -33.74 37.79
CA LEU A 98 -12.97 -32.81 36.73
C LEU A 98 -12.39 -31.41 37.00
N THR A 99 -12.48 -30.94 38.24
CA THR A 99 -11.97 -29.62 38.62
C THR A 99 -10.44 -29.55 38.50
N LEU A 100 -9.71 -30.57 38.94
CA LEU A 100 -8.25 -30.67 38.81
C LEU A 100 -7.82 -30.66 37.33
N VAL A 101 -8.51 -31.41 36.49
CA VAL A 101 -8.21 -31.46 35.05
C VAL A 101 -8.49 -30.10 34.39
N LEU A 102 -9.62 -29.45 34.70
CA LEU A 102 -9.95 -28.13 34.13
C LEU A 102 -8.98 -27.03 34.59
N SER A 103 -8.53 -27.06 35.85
CA SER A 103 -7.56 -26.09 36.36
C SER A 103 -6.17 -26.31 35.76
N LEU A 104 -5.74 -27.57 35.59
CA LEU A 104 -4.55 -27.90 34.82
C LEU A 104 -4.69 -27.45 33.35
N GLN A 105 -5.87 -27.62 32.76
CA GLN A 105 -6.14 -27.21 31.39
C GLN A 105 -5.88 -25.71 31.19
N ALA A 106 -6.42 -24.89 32.08
CA ALA A 106 -6.21 -23.45 32.05
C ALA A 106 -4.73 -23.09 32.21
N SER A 107 -4.01 -23.81 33.08
CA SER A 107 -2.58 -23.56 33.34
C SER A 107 -1.69 -23.84 32.12
N TYR A 108 -1.93 -24.91 31.35
CA TYR A 108 -1.15 -25.20 30.15
C TYR A 108 -1.58 -24.36 28.93
N ALA A 109 -2.81 -23.85 28.93
CA ALA A 109 -3.28 -22.98 27.85
C ALA A 109 -2.49 -21.66 27.79
N ALA A 110 -2.19 -21.07 28.95
CA ALA A 110 -1.43 -19.81 29.05
C ALA A 110 -0.07 -19.82 28.31
N PRO A 111 0.84 -20.79 28.53
CA PRO A 111 2.12 -20.83 27.82
C PRO A 111 1.96 -21.11 26.32
N LEU A 112 0.99 -21.92 25.90
CA LEU A 112 0.72 -22.14 24.48
C LEU A 112 0.22 -20.87 23.78
N ILE A 113 -0.62 -20.09 24.46
CA ILE A 113 -1.09 -18.79 23.98
C ILE A 113 0.06 -17.78 23.92
N LEU A 114 0.90 -17.72 24.96
CA LEU A 114 2.09 -16.84 24.99
C LEU A 114 3.08 -17.17 23.87
N LEU A 115 3.29 -18.46 23.59
CA LEU A 115 4.07 -18.88 22.44
C LEU A 115 3.41 -18.43 21.14
N ALA A 116 2.10 -18.65 20.97
CA ALA A 116 1.31 -18.22 19.82
C ALA A 116 1.42 -16.71 19.52
N GLN A 117 1.49 -15.88 20.56
CA GLN A 117 1.51 -14.41 20.48
C GLN A 117 2.88 -13.84 20.04
N ASN A 118 3.99 -14.39 20.50
CA ASN A 118 5.35 -13.89 20.21
C ASN A 118 5.68 -13.73 18.71
N ARG A 119 5.02 -14.50 17.83
CA ARG A 119 5.20 -14.38 16.37
C ARG A 119 4.23 -13.39 15.72
N GLN A 120 3.03 -13.19 16.28
CA GLN A 120 2.15 -12.13 15.80
C GLN A 120 2.87 -10.79 16.01
N GLU A 121 3.47 -10.60 17.20
CA GLU A 121 4.30 -9.43 17.49
C GLU A 121 5.49 -9.28 16.52
N ALA A 122 6.13 -10.38 16.12
CA ALA A 122 7.23 -10.33 15.15
C ALA A 122 6.77 -9.94 13.72
N ARG A 123 5.59 -10.42 13.28
CA ARG A 123 4.99 -10.02 11.99
C ARG A 123 4.51 -8.57 12.04
N ASP A 124 3.84 -8.20 13.13
CA ASP A 124 3.34 -6.85 13.36
C ASP A 124 4.51 -5.86 13.39
N ARG A 125 5.67 -6.25 13.94
CA ARG A 125 6.89 -5.45 13.88
C ARG A 125 7.38 -5.22 12.45
N VAL A 126 7.42 -6.27 11.63
CA VAL A 126 7.84 -6.15 10.22
C VAL A 126 6.85 -5.29 9.43
N ASN A 127 5.55 -5.47 9.63
CA ASN A 127 4.53 -4.63 9.00
C ASN A 127 4.67 -3.17 9.43
N LEU A 128 4.91 -2.90 10.72
CA LEU A 128 5.14 -1.54 11.22
C LEU A 128 6.39 -0.89 10.62
N ASP A 129 7.46 -1.66 10.40
CA ASP A 129 8.67 -1.15 9.75
C ASP A 129 8.43 -0.85 8.26
N GLN A 130 7.68 -1.72 7.57
CA GLN A 130 7.26 -1.48 6.17
C GLN A 130 6.34 -0.26 6.04
N ASP A 131 5.38 -0.09 6.96
CA ASP A 131 4.49 1.07 6.96
C ASP A 131 5.28 2.36 7.19
N ARG A 132 6.31 2.35 8.03
CA ARG A 132 7.20 3.51 8.23
C ARG A 132 7.94 3.88 6.95
N ASP A 133 8.48 2.90 6.24
CA ASP A 133 9.18 3.12 4.97
C ASP A 133 8.21 3.63 3.89
N ALA A 134 7.02 3.03 3.80
CA ALA A 134 5.96 3.46 2.89
C ALA A 134 5.50 4.90 3.17
N ASP A 135 5.30 5.26 4.44
CA ASP A 135 4.96 6.63 4.86
C ASP A 135 6.07 7.62 4.51
N ALA A 136 7.34 7.23 4.68
CA ALA A 136 8.48 8.06 4.32
C ALA A 136 8.52 8.32 2.80
N SER A 137 8.32 7.28 1.98
CA SER A 137 8.22 7.40 0.53
C SER A 137 7.01 8.25 0.11
N ALA A 138 5.84 8.03 0.69
CA ALA A 138 4.63 8.81 0.40
C ALA A 138 4.81 10.30 0.72
N ARG A 139 5.48 10.64 1.83
CA ARG A 139 5.82 12.03 2.15
C ARG A 139 6.79 12.64 1.13
N ALA A 140 7.79 11.89 0.69
CA ALA A 140 8.74 12.36 -0.33
C ALA A 140 8.02 12.61 -1.67
N ASP A 141 7.12 11.72 -2.09
CA ASP A 141 6.34 11.85 -3.32
C ASP A 141 5.41 13.07 -3.26
N MET A 142 4.73 13.29 -2.13
CA MET A 142 3.93 14.51 -1.93
C MET A 142 4.78 15.78 -2.00
N GLN A 143 5.97 15.79 -1.41
CA GLN A 143 6.88 16.94 -1.47
C GLN A 143 7.45 17.16 -2.87
N PHE A 144 7.64 16.09 -3.65
CA PHE A 144 8.03 16.17 -5.05
C PHE A 144 6.89 16.79 -5.87
N LEU A 145 5.69 16.22 -5.79
CA LEU A 145 4.50 16.74 -6.49
C LEU A 145 4.20 18.19 -6.10
N ALA A 146 4.35 18.57 -4.84
CA ALA A 146 4.16 19.95 -4.40
C ALA A 146 5.16 20.92 -5.05
N ARG A 147 6.43 20.50 -5.19
CA ARG A 147 7.45 21.29 -5.90
C ARG A 147 7.17 21.38 -7.39
N GLU A 148 6.73 20.28 -7.99
CA GLU A 148 6.39 20.24 -9.41
C GLU A 148 5.19 21.12 -9.73
N VAL A 149 4.15 21.07 -8.89
CA VAL A 149 2.97 21.96 -8.99
C VAL A 149 3.36 23.42 -8.77
N ALA A 150 4.27 23.72 -7.83
CA ALA A 150 4.78 25.08 -7.64
C ALA A 150 5.55 25.58 -8.87
N GLY A 151 6.37 24.73 -9.50
CA GLY A 151 7.09 25.05 -10.73
C GLY A 151 6.14 25.26 -11.92
N LEU A 152 5.15 24.38 -12.10
CA LEU A 152 4.08 24.54 -13.09
C LEU A 152 3.30 25.84 -12.88
N ARG A 153 3.00 26.20 -11.62
CA ARG A 153 2.32 27.45 -11.30
C ARG A 153 3.18 28.68 -11.64
N MET A 154 4.48 28.64 -11.37
CA MET A 154 5.38 29.76 -11.67
C MET A 154 5.49 29.97 -13.18
N THR A 155 5.69 28.89 -13.95
CA THR A 155 5.75 28.94 -15.42
C THR A 155 4.43 29.43 -16.02
N LEU A 156 3.28 28.90 -15.60
CA LEU A 156 1.97 29.40 -16.04
C LEU A 156 1.67 30.84 -15.59
N GLY A 157 2.23 31.26 -14.45
CA GLY A 157 2.14 32.63 -13.96
C GLY A 157 2.94 33.63 -14.82
N GLU A 158 4.11 33.22 -15.31
CA GLU A 158 4.93 34.01 -16.25
C GLU A 158 4.32 34.04 -17.65
N VAL A 159 3.68 32.95 -18.11
CA VAL A 159 2.84 32.95 -19.31
C VAL A 159 1.47 33.55 -19.00
N ALA A 160 1.47 34.80 -18.55
CA ALA A 160 0.50 35.86 -18.80
C ALA A 160 -0.95 35.45 -19.12
N THR A 161 -1.58 34.50 -18.44
CA THR A 161 -2.88 33.99 -18.91
C THR A 161 -3.92 35.10 -18.91
N ARG A 162 -3.85 36.04 -17.96
CA ARG A 162 -4.77 37.17 -17.96
C ARG A 162 -4.50 38.18 -19.06
N ASP A 163 -3.26 38.65 -19.21
CA ASP A 163 -2.97 39.74 -20.16
C ASP A 163 -2.86 39.23 -21.60
N TYR A 164 -2.35 38.02 -21.81
CA TYR A 164 -2.33 37.33 -23.10
C TYR A 164 -3.74 36.88 -23.54
N LEU A 165 -4.55 36.23 -22.69
CA LEU A 165 -5.94 35.90 -23.07
C LEU A 165 -6.75 37.16 -23.35
N ARG A 166 -6.46 38.27 -22.64
CA ARG A 166 -7.14 39.54 -22.83
C ARG A 166 -6.70 40.26 -24.11
N SER A 167 -5.42 40.20 -24.48
CA SER A 167 -4.96 40.72 -25.77
C SER A 167 -5.53 39.88 -26.91
N GLU A 168 -5.57 38.55 -26.78
CA GLU A 168 -6.08 37.67 -27.82
C GLU A 168 -7.59 37.82 -28.02
N LEU A 169 -8.37 37.91 -26.92
CA LEU A 169 -9.79 38.25 -26.98
C LEU A 169 -10.05 39.60 -27.67
N ARG A 170 -9.22 40.62 -27.38
CA ARG A 170 -9.34 41.94 -28.03
C ARG A 170 -8.95 41.89 -29.51
N SER A 171 -7.89 41.17 -29.85
CA SER A 171 -7.45 40.98 -31.23
C SER A 171 -8.56 40.32 -32.05
N LEU A 172 -9.12 39.20 -31.54
CA LEU A 172 -10.21 38.49 -32.20
C LEU A 172 -11.49 39.34 -32.30
N LEU A 173 -11.82 40.13 -31.28
CA LEU A 173 -12.95 41.06 -31.33
C LEU A 173 -12.75 42.16 -32.37
N GLY A 174 -11.53 42.70 -32.49
CA GLY A 174 -11.16 43.68 -33.50
C GLY A 174 -11.32 43.14 -34.92
N ASP A 175 -10.78 41.95 -35.19
CA ASP A 175 -10.90 41.27 -36.49
C ASP A 175 -12.37 41.03 -36.89
N LEU A 176 -13.25 40.72 -35.92
CA LEU A 176 -14.68 40.55 -36.17
C LEU A 176 -15.41 41.89 -36.39
N GLN A 177 -15.00 42.97 -35.73
CA GLN A 177 -15.55 44.32 -35.98
C GLN A 177 -15.17 44.83 -37.37
N GLU A 178 -13.92 44.64 -37.79
CA GLU A 178 -13.44 45.05 -39.10
C GLU A 178 -14.16 44.29 -40.23
N ARG A 179 -14.49 43.01 -40.01
CA ARG A 179 -15.36 42.26 -40.93
C ARG A 179 -16.83 42.69 -40.91
N ARG A 180 -17.28 43.33 -39.82
CA ARG A 180 -18.65 43.83 -39.65
C ARG A 180 -18.82 45.24 -40.21
N GLU A 181 -17.75 45.95 -40.54
CA GLU A 181 -17.79 47.19 -41.30
C GLU A 181 -17.49 47.00 -42.80
N PRO A 182 -18.41 46.44 -43.61
CA PRO A 182 -18.47 46.76 -45.03
C PRO A 182 -19.36 47.98 -45.21
N GLY A 183 -18.76 49.11 -45.61
CA GLY A 183 -19.48 50.23 -46.22
C GLY A 183 -19.84 51.36 -45.27
N GLU A 184 -18.87 52.26 -45.11
CA GLU A 184 -19.04 53.70 -44.90
C GLU A 184 -20.39 54.22 -45.42
N TRP A 185 -21.32 54.53 -44.50
CA TRP A 185 -22.48 55.36 -44.81
C TRP A 185 -21.99 56.81 -44.91
N GLU A 186 -21.72 57.24 -46.14
CA GLU A 186 -21.47 58.64 -46.47
C GLU A 186 -22.83 59.37 -46.45
N GLY A 187 -23.18 59.96 -45.31
CA GLY A 187 -24.40 60.75 -45.17
C GLY A 187 -24.31 62.05 -46.01
N PRO A 188 -25.32 62.39 -46.83
CA PRO A 188 -25.22 63.56 -47.71
C PRO A 188 -25.18 64.85 -46.88
N ALA A 189 -24.13 65.63 -47.12
CA ALA A 189 -24.01 67.01 -46.65
C ALA A 189 -25.18 67.83 -47.21
N THR A 190 -26.14 68.16 -46.36
CA THR A 190 -27.13 69.20 -46.66
C THR A 190 -26.44 70.56 -46.57
N GLY A 191 -26.01 71.05 -47.74
CA GLY A 191 -25.76 72.46 -47.97
C GLY A 191 -27.05 73.26 -48.08
N GLU A 192 -26.88 74.58 -48.05
CA GLU A 192 -27.87 75.61 -48.35
C GLU A 192 -28.97 75.79 -47.28
N GLU A 193 -29.33 76.99 -46.80
CA GLU A 193 -29.56 78.21 -47.58
C GLU A 193 -29.69 79.42 -46.61
N ARG A 194 -29.08 80.55 -46.96
CA ARG A 194 -29.23 81.85 -46.29
C ARG A 194 -30.06 82.78 -47.19
N PRO A 195 -31.16 83.38 -46.72
CA PRO A 195 -31.49 84.75 -47.15
C PRO A 195 -32.14 85.59 -46.01
N PRO A 196 -32.62 86.83 -46.23
CA PRO A 196 -31.91 88.04 -45.83
C PRO A 196 -32.62 88.88 -44.76
N ASP A 197 -31.90 89.90 -44.30
CA ASP A 197 -32.32 91.01 -43.43
C ASP A 197 -33.65 91.68 -43.82
N VAL A 198 -34.54 91.89 -42.84
CA VAL A 198 -35.62 92.89 -42.87
C VAL A 198 -35.78 93.49 -41.48
N GLY A 199 -35.39 94.75 -41.32
CA GLY A 199 -35.46 95.51 -40.07
C GLY A 199 -36.84 96.04 -39.68
N THR A 200 -36.98 96.33 -38.38
CA THR A 200 -37.45 97.58 -37.72
C THR A 200 -37.35 97.39 -36.22
#